data_AF-A0A438I2G0-F1
#
_entry.id   AF-A0A438I2G0-F1
#
_cell.length_a   1.000
_cell.length_b   1.000
_cell.length_c   1.000
_cell.angle_alpha   90.00
_cell.angle_beta   90.00
_cell.angle_gamma   90.00
#
_symmetry.space_group_name_H-M   'P 1'
#
loop_
_entity.id
_entity.type
_entity.pdbx_description
1 polymer ?
#
loop_
_entity_poly.entity_id
_entity_poly.type
_entity_poly.pdbx_seq_one_letter_code
_entity_poly.pdbx_strand_id
1 'polypeptide(L)'
;MQPGPMQLRQFFPYALDDIVDIILAIQVNIFKCGGIAIGVCISHKVAHALSVVMFANGWAIVACRDTDVLCPRFGLAKLFPPINLSGFNPSTGITKEKIN
;
A
#
# COMPACT_ATOMS: atom_id res chain seq x y z
N MET A 1 4.30 4.10 -29.74
CA MET A 1 3.32 3.07 -29.32
C MET A 1 3.36 2.96 -27.81
N GLN A 2 2.31 3.38 -27.10
CA GLN A 2 2.17 3.11 -25.68
C GLN A 2 1.68 1.67 -25.49
N PRO A 3 2.27 0.88 -24.58
CA PRO A 3 1.73 -0.43 -24.25
C PRO A 3 0.34 -0.26 -23.61
N GLY A 4 -0.63 -1.04 -24.08
CA GLY A 4 -2.00 -1.00 -23.57
C GLY A 4 -2.05 -1.43 -22.09
N PRO A 5 -3.03 -0.92 -21.30
CA PRO A 5 -3.11 -1.13 -19.85
C PRO A 5 -3.19 -2.61 -19.43
N MET A 6 -3.61 -3.49 -20.33
CA MET A 6 -3.70 -4.93 -20.09
C MET A 6 -2.33 -5.61 -19.94
N GLN A 7 -1.27 -5.07 -20.55
CA GLN A 7 0.08 -5.65 -20.45
C GLN A 7 0.74 -5.42 -19.10
N LEU A 8 0.28 -4.45 -18.30
CA LEU A 8 0.86 -4.17 -16.99
C LEU A 8 0.35 -5.16 -15.93
N ARG A 9 -0.83 -5.76 -16.13
CA ARG A 9 -1.44 -6.72 -15.18
C ARG A 9 -0.56 -7.92 -14.87
N GLN A 10 0.22 -8.39 -15.84
CA GLN A 10 1.11 -9.54 -15.63
C GLN A 10 2.21 -9.28 -14.59
N PHE A 11 2.50 -8.00 -14.30
CA PHE A 11 3.54 -7.59 -13.36
C PHE A 11 2.99 -7.25 -11.97
N PHE A 12 1.67 -7.26 -11.79
CA PHE A 12 1.05 -7.03 -10.49
C PHE A 12 0.76 -8.35 -9.78
N PRO A 13 0.88 -8.39 -8.44
CA PRO A 13 0.48 -9.52 -7.62
C PRO A 13 -0.95 -9.97 -7.99
N TYR A 14 -1.06 -11.22 -8.44
CA TYR A 14 -2.27 -11.77 -9.08
C TYR A 14 -3.54 -11.76 -8.19
N ALA A 15 -3.42 -11.62 -6.87
CA ALA A 15 -4.51 -11.87 -5.92
C ALA A 15 -4.82 -10.66 -5.01
N LEU A 16 -4.98 -9.46 -5.57
CA LEU A 16 -5.41 -8.30 -4.79
C LEU A 16 -6.93 -8.12 -4.74
N ASP A 17 -7.66 -8.66 -5.72
CA ASP A 17 -9.12 -8.49 -5.81
C ASP A 17 -9.89 -9.36 -4.79
N ASP A 18 -9.34 -10.50 -4.38
CA ASP A 18 -10.00 -11.46 -3.45
C ASP A 18 -9.56 -11.31 -1.98
N ILE A 19 -8.57 -10.45 -1.68
CA ILE A 19 -8.01 -10.32 -0.33
C ILE A 19 -8.07 -8.86 0.13
N VAL A 20 -9.16 -8.55 0.85
CA VAL A 20 -9.56 -7.19 1.26
C VAL A 20 -8.57 -6.51 2.25
N ASP A 21 -7.62 -7.27 2.79
CA ASP A 21 -6.73 -6.86 3.89
C ASP A 21 -5.22 -6.98 3.58
N ILE A 22 -4.82 -7.11 2.31
CA ILE A 22 -3.39 -7.04 1.96
C ILE A 22 -2.89 -5.60 2.12
N ILE A 23 -1.92 -5.42 3.03
CA ILE A 23 -1.25 -4.13 3.26
C ILE A 23 -0.15 -3.88 2.22
N LEU A 24 0.62 -4.91 1.87
CA LEU A 24 1.73 -4.86 0.91
C LEU A 24 1.82 -6.21 0.17
N ALA A 25 1.97 -6.16 -1.16
CA ALA A 25 2.32 -7.29 -1.99
C ALA A 25 3.45 -6.91 -2.96
N ILE A 26 4.37 -7.86 -3.18
CA ILE A 26 5.55 -7.69 -4.03
C ILE A 26 5.60 -8.84 -5.03
N GLN A 27 5.86 -8.54 -6.30
CA GLN A 27 6.09 -9.53 -7.34
C GLN A 27 7.41 -9.25 -8.06
N VAL A 28 8.26 -10.26 -8.16
CA VAL A 28 9.52 -10.18 -8.90
C VAL A 28 9.37 -10.96 -10.21
N ASN A 29 9.58 -10.28 -11.33
CA ASN A 29 9.46 -10.85 -12.67
C ASN A 29 10.83 -10.81 -13.35
N ILE A 30 11.37 -11.98 -13.67
CA ILE A 30 12.67 -12.12 -14.34
C ILE A 30 12.42 -12.46 -15.81
N PHE A 31 12.90 -11.63 -16.71
CA PHE A 31 12.76 -11.82 -18.15
C PHE A 31 13.85 -12.76 -18.69
N LYS A 32 13.57 -13.41 -19.82
CA LYS A 32 14.56 -14.27 -20.50
C LYS A 32 15.84 -13.55 -20.90
N CYS A 33 15.79 -12.23 -21.09
CA CYS A 33 16.96 -11.40 -21.35
C CYS A 33 17.79 -11.06 -20.08
N GLY A 34 17.39 -11.55 -18.92
CA GLY A 34 18.02 -11.26 -17.62
C GLY A 34 17.54 -9.97 -16.96
N GLY A 35 16.70 -9.17 -17.62
CA GLY A 35 16.07 -8.00 -17.00
C GLY A 35 15.13 -8.39 -15.86
N ILE A 36 14.92 -7.49 -14.90
CA ILE A 36 14.02 -7.70 -13.75
C ILE A 36 13.01 -6.56 -13.68
N ALA A 37 11.72 -6.89 -13.53
CA ALA A 37 10.67 -5.96 -13.17
C ALA A 37 10.09 -6.33 -11.80
N ILE A 38 9.98 -5.35 -10.91
CA ILE A 38 9.44 -5.53 -9.58
C ILE A 38 8.11 -4.76 -9.49
N GLY A 39 7.02 -5.48 -9.29
CA GLY A 39 5.71 -4.91 -9.01
C GLY A 39 5.52 -4.74 -7.51
N VAL A 40 5.11 -3.55 -7.07
CA VAL A 40 4.83 -3.24 -5.67
C VAL A 40 3.41 -2.71 -5.56
N CYS A 41 2.59 -3.34 -4.72
CA CYS A 41 1.23 -2.92 -4.43
C CYS A 41 1.10 -2.68 -2.93
N ILE A 42 0.75 -1.45 -2.54
CA ILE A 42 0.56 -1.06 -1.14
C ILE A 42 -0.85 -0.51 -0.99
N SER A 43 -1.54 -0.93 0.05
CA SER A 43 -2.88 -0.45 0.35
C SER A 43 -2.87 1.05 0.64
N HIS A 44 -3.75 1.78 -0.05
CA HIS A 44 -3.93 3.21 0.21
C HIS A 44 -4.47 3.50 1.63
N LYS A 45 -4.95 2.49 2.35
CA LYS A 45 -5.33 2.58 3.77
C LYS A 45 -4.16 3.00 4.66
N VAL A 46 -2.92 2.63 4.30
CA VAL A 46 -1.72 2.83 5.13
C VAL A 46 -0.65 3.71 4.50
N ALA A 47 -0.75 3.99 3.21
CA ALA A 47 0.29 4.68 2.45
C ALA A 47 -0.31 5.53 1.34
N HIS A 48 0.32 6.68 1.09
CA HIS A 48 0.09 7.52 -0.09
C HIS A 48 1.32 7.47 -1.00
N ALA A 49 1.28 8.12 -2.17
CA ALA A 49 2.33 8.03 -3.19
C ALA A 49 3.75 8.30 -2.63
N LEU A 50 3.90 9.32 -1.79
CA LEU A 50 5.20 9.62 -1.16
C LEU A 50 5.69 8.48 -0.25
N SER A 51 4.81 7.86 0.54
CA SER A 51 5.15 6.72 1.39
C SER A 51 5.63 5.53 0.56
N VAL A 52 5.02 5.29 -0.61
CA VAL A 52 5.43 4.23 -1.55
C VAL A 52 6.84 4.51 -2.10
N VAL A 53 7.14 5.75 -2.47
CA VAL A 53 8.48 6.15 -2.95
C VAL A 53 9.52 5.99 -1.84
N MET A 54 9.22 6.43 -0.63
CA MET A 54 10.12 6.28 0.52
C MET A 54 10.37 4.81 0.85
N PHE A 55 9.33 3.97 0.78
CA PHE A 55 9.48 2.53 0.95
C PHE A 55 10.42 1.93 -0.10
N ALA A 56 10.23 2.25 -1.39
CA ALA A 56 11.07 1.73 -2.46
C ALA A 56 12.54 2.15 -2.30
N ASN A 57 12.80 3.41 -1.94
CA ASN A 57 14.16 3.90 -1.69
C ASN A 57 14.81 3.21 -0.48
N GLY A 58 14.10 3.13 0.65
CA GLY A 58 14.60 2.45 1.85
C GLY A 58 14.86 0.96 1.59
N TRP A 59 13.97 0.30 0.85
CA TRP A 59 14.15 -1.09 0.46
C TRP A 59 15.37 -1.30 -0.41
N ALA A 60 15.63 -0.41 -1.38
CA ALA A 60 16.83 -0.47 -2.22
C ALA A 60 18.12 -0.28 -1.41
N ILE A 61 18.16 0.69 -0.48
CA ILE A 61 19.30 0.93 0.42
C ILE A 61 19.61 -0.34 1.24
N VAL A 62 18.58 -0.93 1.86
CA VAL A 62 18.72 -2.16 2.66
C VAL A 62 19.19 -3.33 1.78
N ALA A 63 18.61 -3.50 0.59
CA ALA A 63 18.97 -4.58 -0.32
C ALA A 63 20.43 -4.46 -0.80
N CYS A 64 20.93 -3.24 -0.98
CA CYS A 64 22.30 -2.94 -1.35
C CYS A 64 23.30 -3.02 -0.18
N ARG A 65 22.85 -3.35 1.05
CA ARG A 65 23.66 -3.37 2.28
C ARG A 65 24.33 -2.04 2.62
N ASP A 66 23.73 -0.93 2.21
CA ASP A 66 24.20 0.38 2.62
C ASP A 66 23.70 0.65 4.05
N THR A 67 24.62 0.98 4.96
CA THR A 67 24.38 0.94 6.41
C THR A 67 23.55 2.11 6.94
N ASP A 68 23.28 3.11 6.11
CA ASP A 68 22.53 4.31 6.49
C ASP A 68 21.05 4.18 6.13
N VAL A 69 20.37 3.24 6.80
CA VAL A 69 18.95 2.96 6.57
C VAL A 69 18.11 4.03 7.28
N LEU A 70 17.49 4.93 6.50
CA LEU A 70 16.40 5.78 6.98
C LEU A 70 15.16 4.92 7.24
N CYS A 71 15.05 4.38 8.45
CA CYS A 71 13.87 3.63 8.88
C CYS A 71 12.64 4.54 8.90
N PRO A 72 11.56 4.22 8.17
CA PRO A 72 10.31 4.96 8.28
C PRO A 72 9.76 4.83 9.70
N ARG A 73 9.66 5.96 10.41
CA ARG A 73 9.09 6.00 11.77
C ARG A 73 7.59 6.11 11.71
N PHE A 74 6.88 5.00 11.93
CA PHE A 74 5.43 4.98 12.13
C PHE A 74 5.08 5.39 13.58
N GLY A 75 5.35 6.64 13.94
CA GLY A 75 5.06 7.19 15.27
C GLY A 75 3.60 7.59 15.50
N LEU A 76 2.76 7.51 14.46
CA LEU A 76 1.38 7.99 14.51
C LEU A 76 0.52 7.23 15.52
N ALA A 77 0.76 5.95 15.76
CA ALA A 77 0.04 5.20 16.81
C ALA A 77 0.34 5.71 18.23
N LYS A 78 1.49 6.37 18.43
CA LYS A 78 1.83 7.03 19.71
C LYS A 78 1.17 8.40 19.84
N LEU A 79 0.96 9.09 18.72
CA LEU A 79 0.29 10.39 18.65
C LEU A 79 -1.25 10.27 18.63
N PHE A 80 -1.74 9.19 18.03
CA PHE A 80 -3.14 8.85 17.84
C PHE A 80 -3.37 7.42 18.34
N PRO A 81 -3.47 7.22 19.67
CA PRO A 81 -3.73 5.91 20.23
C PRO A 81 -5.03 5.33 19.66
N PRO A 82 -5.11 4.00 19.43
CA PRO A 82 -6.31 3.36 18.92
C PRO A 82 -7.50 3.65 19.85
N ILE A 83 -8.58 4.19 19.28
CA ILE A 83 -9.82 4.40 20.03
C ILE A 83 -10.56 3.06 20.09
N ASN A 84 -10.99 2.67 21.29
CA ASN A 84 -11.83 1.49 21.46
C ASN A 84 -13.22 1.77 20.86
N LEU A 85 -13.56 1.06 19.78
CA LEU A 85 -14.83 1.21 19.06
C LEU A 85 -15.89 0.19 19.50
N SER A 86 -15.75 -0.48 20.66
CA SER A 86 -16.69 -1.53 21.08
C SER A 86 -18.12 -1.02 21.34
N GLY A 87 -18.30 0.30 21.46
CA GLY A 87 -19.61 0.97 21.55
C GLY A 87 -20.01 1.78 20.31
N PHE A 88 -19.20 1.77 19.24
CA PHE A 88 -19.50 2.54 18.04
C PHE A 88 -20.54 1.80 17.20
N ASN A 89 -21.76 2.33 17.16
CA ASN A 89 -22.82 1.83 16.30
C ASN A 89 -22.82 2.61 14.98
N PRO A 90 -22.39 2.03 13.84
CA PRO A 90 -22.36 2.72 12.56
C PRO A 90 -23.76 3.02 11.99
N SER A 91 -24.83 2.54 12.64
CA SER A 91 -26.22 2.73 12.19
C SER A 91 -26.90 4.01 12.69
N THR A 92 -26.22 4.88 13.44
CA THR A 92 -26.70 6.28 13.62
C THR A 92 -26.38 7.09 12.37
N GLY A 93 -27.00 6.70 11.26
CA GLY A 93 -27.07 7.52 10.06
C GLY A 93 -27.77 8.83 10.40
N ILE A 94 -27.24 9.91 9.83
CA ILE A 94 -27.81 11.25 9.84
C ILE A 94 -29.32 11.16 9.59
N THR A 95 -30.14 11.43 10.61
CA THR A 95 -31.56 11.67 10.41
C THR A 95 -31.69 12.92 9.54
N LYS A 96 -32.13 12.74 8.29
CA LYS A 96 -32.60 13.86 7.48
C LYS A 96 -33.87 14.40 8.13
N GLU A 97 -33.76 15.57 8.72
CA GLU A 97 -34.89 16.30 9.27
C GLU A 97 -35.71 16.80 8.08
N LYS A 98 -36.95 16.31 7.95
CA LYS A 98 -37.89 16.76 6.93
C LYS A 98 -38.49 18.06 7.44
N ILE A 99 -37.96 19.18 6.97
CA ILE A 99 -38.56 20.49 7.21
C ILE A 99 -39.88 20.52 6.41
N ASN A 100 -41.00 20.66 7.13
CA ASN A 100 -42.33 20.87 6.59
C ASN A 100 -42.48 22.28 6.02
#